data_AF-A0A522FMK4-F1
#
_entry.id   AF-A0A522FMK4-F1
#
_cell.length_a   1.000
_cell.length_b   1.000
_cell.length_c   1.000
_cell.angle_alpha   90.00
_cell.angle_beta   90.00
_cell.angle_gamma   90.00
#
_symmetry.space_group_name_H-M   'P 1'
#
loop_
_entity.id
_entity.type
_entity.pdbx_description
1 polymer ?
#
loop_
_entity_poly.entity_id
_entity_poly.type
_entity_poly.pdbx_seq_one_letter_code
_entity_poly.pdbx_strand_id
1 'polypeptide(L)'
;MNDYLNGSILEMLERVKVLKSKIPIPIIPTSFHQLATKAMSALESIFNGLVLLRDDTRYQIKSNLPFKMIEFQKIVNHLDYLENYIISALNRYSEDDGIITNLVQKICKEINYPLLPPVGSSLSQSYYCIDPILNHLRVPLLESEFLLHLPDIYHELAHPLITTKNHPNVIQFQEKLGQFNLIIRHHYEDEIINLKRNNGEDQIKYIEIILDSWIQGWSIELFCDLFGTYTLGTAYAWAHLHLSVKRGSNPYEKPEDSMSSHPSDDARMKTILYGLSLIGLDKENKIIDNYWGKYLLLNGASVDWCYKVAYPKTILEHCAVNALEATKVINCKIVNQGNNKDVCNLLNTAWMKFIDNPQNYLVWEKEQREKLKFN
;
A
#
# COMPACT_ATOMS: atom_id res chain seq x y z
N MET A 1 -2.80 31.99 -25.91
CA MET A 1 -2.48 31.10 -24.78
C MET A 1 -3.45 31.28 -23.61
N ASN A 2 -3.67 32.49 -23.06
CA ASN A 2 -4.68 32.67 -22.01
C ASN A 2 -6.08 32.24 -22.45
N ASP A 3 -6.49 32.60 -23.67
CA ASP A 3 -7.80 32.19 -24.21
C ASP A 3 -7.93 30.67 -24.37
N TYR A 4 -6.84 30.00 -24.76
CA TYR A 4 -6.78 28.54 -24.83
C TYR A 4 -6.94 27.90 -23.44
N LEU A 5 -6.24 28.41 -22.43
CA LEU A 5 -6.39 27.96 -21.04
C LEU A 5 -7.82 28.18 -20.54
N ASN A 6 -8.42 29.34 -20.82
CA ASN A 6 -9.80 29.62 -20.44
C ASN A 6 -10.78 28.67 -21.14
N GLY A 7 -10.59 28.40 -22.44
CA GLY A 7 -11.37 27.40 -23.17
C GLY A 7 -11.23 25.99 -22.58
N SER A 8 -10.00 25.59 -22.24
CA SER A 8 -9.72 24.29 -21.61
C SER A 8 -10.36 24.18 -20.22
N ILE A 9 -10.34 25.25 -19.42
CA ILE A 9 -11.02 25.30 -18.12
C ILE A 9 -12.53 25.12 -18.28
N LEU A 10 -13.15 25.77 -19.28
CA LEU A 10 -14.58 25.63 -19.56
C LEU A 10 -14.95 24.19 -19.94
N GLU A 11 -14.16 23.55 -20.80
CA GLU A 11 -14.34 22.13 -21.13
C GLU A 11 -14.27 21.24 -19.88
N MET A 12 -13.26 21.46 -19.01
CA MET A 12 -13.13 20.69 -17.77
C MET A 12 -14.28 20.93 -16.80
N LEU A 13 -14.84 22.14 -16.72
CA LEU A 13 -16.03 22.42 -15.92
C LEU A 13 -17.24 21.60 -16.39
N GLU A 14 -17.44 21.48 -17.70
CA GLU A 14 -18.51 20.64 -18.25
C GLU A 14 -18.22 19.14 -18.01
N ARG A 15 -16.97 18.70 -18.16
CA ARG A 15 -16.56 17.32 -17.85
C ARG A 15 -16.87 16.96 -16.39
N VAL A 16 -16.58 17.84 -15.43
CA VAL A 16 -16.92 17.62 -14.01
C VAL A 16 -18.43 17.44 -13.82
N LYS A 17 -19.27 18.26 -14.46
CA LYS A 17 -20.74 18.11 -14.38
C LYS A 17 -21.20 16.76 -14.93
N VAL A 18 -20.66 16.34 -16.07
CA VAL A 18 -20.97 15.04 -16.68
C VAL A 18 -20.54 13.91 -15.75
N LEU A 19 -19.35 13.97 -15.15
CA LEU A 19 -18.87 12.96 -14.21
C LEU A 19 -19.74 12.85 -12.96
N LYS A 20 -20.24 13.97 -12.42
CA LYS A 20 -21.22 13.95 -11.31
C LYS A 20 -22.48 13.16 -11.68
N SER A 21 -22.97 13.28 -12.92
CA SER A 21 -24.13 12.50 -13.38
C SER A 21 -23.85 11.00 -13.63
N LYS A 22 -22.58 10.59 -13.64
CA LYS A 22 -22.19 9.17 -13.74
C LYS A 22 -22.15 8.46 -12.40
N ILE A 23 -22.27 9.18 -11.28
CA ILE A 23 -22.41 8.57 -9.96
C ILE A 23 -23.86 8.06 -9.85
N PRO A 24 -24.09 6.74 -9.63
CA PRO A 24 -25.42 6.15 -9.65
C PRO A 24 -26.29 6.66 -8.50
N ILE A 25 -27.59 6.88 -8.77
CA ILE A 25 -28.60 7.25 -7.78
C ILE A 25 -29.86 6.38 -8.03
N PRO A 26 -30.32 5.55 -7.07
CA PRO A 26 -29.72 5.30 -5.76
C PRO A 26 -28.38 4.56 -5.87
N ILE A 27 -27.48 4.81 -4.92
CA ILE A 27 -26.22 4.05 -4.84
C ILE A 27 -26.54 2.68 -4.24
N ILE A 28 -26.32 1.64 -5.01
CA ILE A 28 -26.49 0.24 -4.59
C ILE A 28 -25.19 -0.49 -4.97
N PRO A 29 -24.52 -1.17 -4.03
CA PRO A 29 -24.89 -1.42 -2.63
C PRO A 29 -24.53 -0.25 -1.68
N THR A 30 -25.10 -0.27 -0.47
CA THR A 30 -24.91 0.80 0.54
C THR A 30 -23.47 0.97 1.01
N SER A 31 -22.65 -0.08 0.91
CA SER A 31 -21.21 -0.01 1.22
C SER A 31 -20.47 1.04 0.36
N PHE A 32 -20.98 1.37 -0.83
CA PHE A 32 -20.38 2.37 -1.73
C PHE A 32 -20.82 3.81 -1.43
N HIS A 33 -21.74 4.03 -0.49
CA HIS A 33 -22.26 5.38 -0.17
C HIS A 33 -21.16 6.34 0.26
N GLN A 34 -20.22 5.88 1.08
CA GLN A 34 -19.12 6.72 1.54
C GLN A 34 -18.18 7.12 0.39
N LEU A 35 -17.84 6.17 -0.49
CA LEU A 35 -17.00 6.42 -1.66
C LEU A 35 -17.66 7.43 -2.60
N ALA A 36 -18.95 7.26 -2.90
CA ALA A 36 -19.72 8.19 -3.73
C ALA A 36 -19.78 9.60 -3.12
N THR A 37 -19.99 9.70 -1.81
CA THR A 37 -20.04 11.00 -1.10
C THR A 37 -18.70 11.71 -1.18
N LYS A 38 -17.60 10.99 -0.93
CA LYS A 38 -16.25 11.54 -1.05
C LYS A 38 -15.91 11.93 -2.49
N ALA A 39 -16.28 11.11 -3.47
CA ALA A 39 -16.11 11.42 -4.89
C ALA A 39 -16.87 12.69 -5.30
N MET A 40 -18.12 12.85 -4.85
CA MET A 40 -18.93 14.04 -5.11
C MET A 40 -18.28 15.29 -4.50
N SER A 41 -17.79 15.20 -3.26
CA SER A 41 -17.08 16.30 -2.60
C SER A 41 -15.77 16.67 -3.32
N ALA A 42 -15.00 15.66 -3.77
CA ALA A 42 -13.78 15.88 -4.53
C ALA A 42 -14.06 16.55 -5.89
N LEU A 43 -15.09 16.11 -6.61
CA LEU A 43 -15.54 16.75 -7.86
C LEU A 43 -16.01 18.19 -7.63
N GLU A 44 -16.67 18.47 -6.50
CA GLU A 44 -17.05 19.84 -6.11
C GLU A 44 -15.83 20.72 -5.83
N SER A 45 -14.82 20.19 -5.13
CA SER A 45 -13.56 20.90 -4.90
C SER A 45 -12.83 21.23 -6.22
N ILE A 46 -12.78 20.27 -7.15
CA ILE A 46 -12.23 20.47 -8.49
C ILE A 46 -13.01 21.54 -9.26
N PHE A 47 -14.35 21.47 -9.24
CA PHE A 47 -15.21 22.46 -9.89
C PHE A 47 -14.89 23.88 -9.40
N ASN A 48 -14.84 24.06 -8.09
CA ASN A 48 -14.54 25.35 -7.47
C ASN A 48 -13.11 25.83 -7.77
N GLY A 49 -12.13 24.92 -7.82
CA GLY A 49 -10.76 25.24 -8.24
C GLY A 49 -10.69 25.74 -9.69
N LEU A 50 -11.42 25.10 -10.61
CA LEU A 50 -11.51 25.51 -12.01
C LEU A 50 -12.20 26.88 -12.16
N VAL A 51 -13.30 27.11 -11.44
CA VAL A 51 -13.98 28.42 -11.39
C VAL A 51 -13.02 29.50 -10.90
N LEU A 52 -12.26 29.23 -9.83
CA LEU A 52 -11.27 30.17 -9.29
C LEU A 52 -10.20 30.51 -10.33
N LEU A 53 -9.62 29.51 -11.02
CA LEU A 53 -8.63 29.75 -12.07
C LEU A 53 -9.18 30.57 -13.24
N ARG A 54 -10.47 30.44 -13.54
CA ARG A 54 -11.15 31.18 -14.61
C ARG A 54 -11.47 32.62 -14.22
N ASP A 55 -12.04 32.82 -13.03
CA ASP A 55 -12.71 34.07 -12.67
C ASP A 55 -11.86 35.01 -11.82
N ASP A 56 -10.88 34.49 -11.09
CA ASP A 56 -10.04 35.32 -10.24
C ASP A 56 -9.07 36.15 -11.10
N THR A 57 -9.12 37.47 -10.89
CA THR A 57 -8.37 38.47 -11.63
C THR A 57 -6.86 38.26 -11.54
N ARG A 58 -6.36 37.67 -10.44
CA ARG A 58 -4.94 37.36 -10.26
C ARG A 58 -4.41 36.37 -11.31
N TYR A 59 -5.24 35.43 -11.77
CA TYR A 59 -4.87 34.47 -12.80
C TYR A 59 -5.04 35.02 -14.23
N GLN A 60 -5.67 36.17 -14.39
CA GLN A 60 -5.80 36.82 -15.71
C GLN A 60 -4.61 37.70 -16.08
N ILE A 61 -3.69 37.95 -15.13
CA ILE A 61 -2.47 38.72 -15.34
C ILE A 61 -1.47 37.89 -16.14
N LYS A 62 -0.91 38.47 -17.21
CA LYS A 62 0.03 37.78 -18.13
C LYS A 62 1.24 37.16 -17.42
N SER A 63 1.78 37.84 -16.39
CA SER A 63 2.91 37.33 -15.59
C SER A 63 2.57 36.07 -14.78
N ASN A 64 1.29 35.84 -14.48
CA ASN A 64 0.82 34.73 -13.66
C ASN A 64 0.36 33.53 -14.49
N LEU A 65 0.42 33.60 -15.82
CA LEU A 65 0.02 32.50 -16.71
C LEU A 65 0.80 31.19 -16.45
N PRO A 66 2.12 31.18 -16.18
CA PRO A 66 2.83 29.95 -15.84
C PRO A 66 2.28 29.28 -14.58
N PHE A 67 1.96 30.09 -13.56
CA PHE A 67 1.38 29.58 -12.32
C PHE A 67 -0.05 29.05 -12.54
N LYS A 68 -0.88 29.77 -13.30
CA LYS A 68 -2.22 29.30 -13.73
C LYS A 68 -2.14 27.93 -14.43
N MET A 69 -1.15 27.76 -15.31
CA MET A 69 -0.95 26.51 -16.05
C MET A 69 -0.58 25.35 -15.12
N ILE A 70 0.33 25.56 -14.17
CA ILE A 70 0.72 24.54 -13.19
C ILE A 70 -0.48 24.12 -12.33
N GLU A 71 -1.25 25.08 -11.81
CA GLU A 71 -2.44 24.77 -11.01
C GLU A 71 -3.53 24.07 -11.84
N PHE A 72 -3.73 24.49 -13.08
CA PHE A 72 -4.64 23.80 -14.01
C PHE A 72 -4.22 22.34 -14.22
N GLN A 73 -2.94 22.08 -14.48
CA GLN A 73 -2.42 20.71 -14.66
C GLN A 73 -2.62 19.85 -13.41
N LYS A 74 -2.39 20.39 -12.21
CA LYS A 74 -2.66 19.67 -10.95
C LYS A 74 -4.14 19.29 -10.82
N ILE A 75 -5.04 20.22 -11.14
CA ILE A 75 -6.49 19.98 -11.08
C ILE A 75 -6.90 18.93 -12.13
N VAL A 76 -6.40 19.02 -13.37
CA VAL A 76 -6.67 18.04 -14.43
C VAL A 76 -6.18 16.65 -14.04
N ASN A 77 -4.95 16.52 -13.53
CA ASN A 77 -4.42 15.23 -13.07
C ASN A 77 -5.30 14.62 -11.96
N HIS A 78 -5.83 15.45 -11.05
CA HIS A 78 -6.74 14.98 -10.00
C HIS A 78 -8.10 14.56 -10.57
N LEU A 79 -8.62 15.28 -11.57
CA LEU A 79 -9.86 14.92 -12.26
C LEU A 79 -9.73 13.59 -13.01
N ASP A 80 -8.64 13.43 -13.78
CA ASP A 80 -8.33 12.20 -14.51
C ASP A 80 -8.19 11.01 -13.56
N TYR A 81 -7.59 11.22 -12.38
CA TYR A 81 -7.54 10.20 -11.34
C TYR A 81 -8.94 9.80 -10.86
N LEU A 82 -9.80 10.76 -10.50
CA LEU A 82 -11.16 10.45 -10.06
C LEU A 82 -11.95 9.72 -11.14
N GLU A 83 -11.87 10.18 -12.40
CA GLU A 83 -12.57 9.57 -13.52
C GLU A 83 -12.14 8.11 -13.76
N ASN A 84 -10.84 7.88 -13.90
CA ASN A 84 -10.31 6.57 -14.27
C ASN A 84 -10.46 5.52 -13.18
N TYR A 85 -10.45 5.92 -11.90
CA TYR A 85 -10.43 4.96 -10.80
C TYR A 85 -11.70 4.95 -9.97
N ILE A 86 -12.27 6.12 -9.65
CA ILE A 86 -13.31 6.24 -8.63
C ILE A 86 -14.69 6.26 -9.27
N ILE A 87 -14.88 7.14 -10.25
CA ILE A 87 -16.12 7.21 -11.02
C ILE A 87 -16.29 5.92 -11.82
N SER A 88 -15.21 5.37 -12.37
CA SER A 88 -15.24 4.06 -13.04
C SER A 88 -15.65 2.93 -12.09
N ALA A 89 -15.18 2.89 -10.85
CA ALA A 89 -15.61 1.92 -9.84
C ALA A 89 -17.09 2.07 -9.48
N LEU A 90 -17.54 3.31 -9.25
CA LEU A 90 -18.93 3.61 -8.88
C LEU A 90 -19.92 3.32 -10.02
N ASN A 91 -19.57 3.69 -11.25
CA ASN A 91 -20.46 3.57 -12.41
C ASN A 91 -20.54 2.13 -12.95
N ARG A 92 -19.44 1.37 -12.90
CA ARG A 92 -19.41 0.00 -13.45
C ARG A 92 -19.97 -1.05 -12.51
N TYR A 93 -19.92 -0.82 -11.19
CA TYR A 93 -20.18 -1.78 -10.10
C TYR A 93 -20.55 -3.21 -10.53
N SER A 94 -19.73 -4.17 -10.13
CA SER A 94 -19.90 -5.59 -10.39
C SER A 94 -20.03 -6.41 -9.11
N GLU A 95 -20.54 -7.64 -9.22
CA GLU A 95 -20.64 -8.57 -8.08
C GLU A 95 -19.28 -8.85 -7.44
N ASP A 96 -18.20 -8.88 -8.23
CA ASP A 96 -16.83 -9.02 -7.74
C ASP A 96 -16.42 -7.89 -6.80
N ASP A 97 -16.83 -6.65 -7.10
CA ASP A 97 -16.56 -5.50 -6.22
C ASP A 97 -17.29 -5.66 -4.87
N GLY A 98 -18.50 -6.25 -4.90
CA GLY A 98 -19.26 -6.63 -3.70
C GLY A 98 -18.55 -7.72 -2.89
N ILE A 99 -18.03 -8.76 -3.54
CA ILE A 99 -17.28 -9.86 -2.89
C ILE A 99 -16.02 -9.31 -2.20
N ILE A 100 -15.22 -8.50 -2.90
CA ILE A 100 -14.01 -7.92 -2.33
C ILE A 100 -14.34 -6.97 -1.18
N THR A 101 -15.37 -6.12 -1.34
CA THR A 101 -15.80 -5.22 -0.26
C THR A 101 -16.22 -6.00 0.99
N ASN A 102 -16.98 -7.08 0.83
CA ASN A 102 -17.41 -7.92 1.96
C ASN A 102 -16.21 -8.64 2.61
N LEU A 103 -15.27 -9.12 1.80
CA LEU A 103 -14.04 -9.74 2.29
C LEU A 103 -13.22 -8.76 3.13
N VAL A 104 -12.99 -7.54 2.63
CA VAL A 104 -12.28 -6.47 3.35
C VAL A 104 -12.96 -6.15 4.67
N GLN A 105 -14.30 -6.03 4.68
CA GLN A 105 -15.06 -5.78 5.91
C GLN A 105 -14.90 -6.92 6.93
N LYS A 106 -14.93 -8.18 6.48
CA LYS A 106 -14.67 -9.35 7.32
C LYS A 106 -13.26 -9.32 7.90
N ILE A 107 -12.25 -9.06 7.07
CA ILE A 107 -10.84 -8.92 7.50
C ILE A 107 -10.72 -7.81 8.55
N CYS A 108 -11.22 -6.60 8.27
CA CYS A 108 -11.15 -5.47 9.19
C CYS A 108 -11.81 -5.80 10.53
N LYS A 109 -12.95 -6.50 10.53
CA LYS A 109 -13.61 -6.95 11.75
C LYS A 109 -12.78 -7.98 12.51
N GLU A 110 -12.20 -8.96 11.82
CA GLU A 110 -11.38 -10.02 12.42
C GLU A 110 -10.12 -9.48 13.10
N ILE A 111 -9.47 -8.49 12.48
CA ILE A 111 -8.24 -7.90 13.01
C ILE A 111 -8.50 -6.74 13.98
N ASN A 112 -9.75 -6.43 14.29
CA ASN A 112 -10.13 -5.25 15.09
C ASN A 112 -9.53 -3.94 14.51
N TYR A 113 -9.71 -3.73 13.21
CA TYR A 113 -9.18 -2.60 12.48
C TYR A 113 -9.75 -1.27 13.01
N PRO A 114 -8.91 -0.25 13.32
CA PRO A 114 -9.33 0.93 14.08
C PRO A 114 -10.02 2.02 13.26
N LEU A 115 -10.08 1.86 11.93
CA LEU A 115 -10.68 2.80 10.99
C LEU A 115 -11.86 2.17 10.25
N LEU A 116 -12.58 2.98 9.48
CA LEU A 116 -13.65 2.48 8.61
C LEU A 116 -13.05 1.57 7.51
N PRO A 117 -13.57 0.35 7.31
CA PRO A 117 -13.11 -0.53 6.25
C PRO A 117 -13.22 0.14 4.87
N PRO A 118 -12.18 0.06 4.02
CA PRO A 118 -12.24 0.61 2.67
C PRO A 118 -13.25 -0.15 1.81
N VAL A 119 -13.78 0.55 0.80
CA VAL A 119 -14.56 -0.08 -0.27
C VAL A 119 -13.59 -0.76 -1.22
N GLY A 120 -13.89 -1.99 -1.62
CA GLY A 120 -13.08 -2.78 -2.54
C GLY A 120 -13.60 -2.69 -3.98
N SER A 121 -12.71 -2.60 -4.95
CA SER A 121 -13.05 -2.80 -6.37
C SER A 121 -12.01 -3.64 -7.12
N SER A 122 -12.48 -4.43 -8.07
CA SER A 122 -11.67 -5.29 -8.95
C SER A 122 -11.27 -4.53 -10.22
N LEU A 123 -10.60 -3.39 -10.05
CA LEU A 123 -10.28 -2.44 -11.13
C LEU A 123 -8.80 -2.04 -11.22
N SER A 124 -7.93 -2.64 -10.41
CA SER A 124 -6.55 -2.19 -10.41
C SER A 124 -5.79 -2.54 -11.70
N GLN A 125 -4.97 -1.60 -12.17
CA GLN A 125 -4.13 -1.74 -13.37
C GLN A 125 -2.68 -2.10 -13.05
N SER A 126 -2.23 -1.93 -11.79
CA SER A 126 -0.81 -2.00 -11.40
C SER A 126 -0.53 -2.86 -10.17
N TYR A 127 -1.46 -3.75 -9.80
CA TYR A 127 -1.51 -4.58 -8.56
C TYR A 127 -2.36 -3.99 -7.42
N TYR A 128 -2.34 -4.57 -6.23
CA TYR A 128 -3.08 -4.05 -5.08
C TYR A 128 -2.65 -2.61 -4.79
N CYS A 129 -3.62 -1.74 -4.48
CA CYS A 129 -3.34 -0.36 -4.11
C CYS A 129 -4.56 0.24 -3.41
N ILE A 130 -4.34 0.88 -2.27
CA ILE A 130 -5.35 1.70 -1.61
C ILE A 130 -5.18 3.19 -1.89
N ASP A 131 -6.31 3.88 -2.02
CA ASP A 131 -6.39 5.33 -1.87
C ASP A 131 -6.88 5.64 -0.44
N PRO A 132 -6.00 6.12 0.46
CA PRO A 132 -6.40 6.39 1.83
C PRO A 132 -7.34 7.59 1.97
N ILE A 133 -7.27 8.57 1.05
CA ILE A 133 -8.11 9.78 1.10
C ILE A 133 -9.56 9.37 0.80
N LEU A 134 -9.74 8.59 -0.26
CA LEU A 134 -11.06 8.12 -0.68
C LEU A 134 -11.51 6.85 0.05
N ASN A 135 -10.61 6.20 0.79
CA ASN A 135 -10.83 4.92 1.47
C ASN A 135 -11.29 3.84 0.48
N HIS A 136 -10.53 3.71 -0.62
CA HIS A 136 -10.85 2.82 -1.74
C HIS A 136 -9.68 1.88 -2.02
N LEU A 137 -9.90 0.59 -1.78
CA LEU A 137 -8.96 -0.48 -2.11
C LEU A 137 -9.23 -0.99 -3.52
N ARG A 138 -8.22 -0.95 -4.37
CA ARG A 138 -8.27 -1.52 -5.72
C ARG A 138 -7.47 -2.81 -5.74
N VAL A 139 -8.09 -3.86 -6.22
CA VAL A 139 -7.47 -5.17 -6.45
C VAL A 139 -7.51 -5.50 -7.94
N PRO A 140 -6.56 -6.31 -8.46
CA PRO A 140 -6.64 -6.80 -9.83
C PRO A 140 -7.98 -7.52 -10.14
N LEU A 141 -8.38 -7.50 -11.42
CA LEU A 141 -9.72 -7.91 -11.86
C LEU A 141 -10.17 -9.29 -11.37
N LEU A 142 -9.26 -10.26 -11.32
CA LEU A 142 -9.59 -11.65 -11.03
C LEU A 142 -9.29 -12.06 -9.58
N GLU A 143 -8.93 -11.13 -8.69
CA GLU A 143 -8.54 -11.51 -7.33
C GLU A 143 -9.71 -12.02 -6.47
N SER A 144 -10.96 -11.75 -6.86
CA SER A 144 -12.13 -12.41 -6.25
C SER A 144 -12.16 -13.92 -6.49
N GLU A 145 -11.38 -14.41 -7.46
CA GLU A 145 -11.31 -15.81 -7.89
C GLU A 145 -10.05 -16.54 -7.42
N PHE A 146 -9.15 -15.91 -6.66
CA PHE A 146 -7.92 -16.56 -6.19
C PHE A 146 -7.60 -16.16 -4.75
N LEU A 147 -7.13 -17.11 -3.95
CA LEU A 147 -6.84 -16.89 -2.53
C LEU A 147 -5.39 -16.48 -2.27
N LEU A 148 -4.46 -16.87 -3.15
CA LEU A 148 -3.02 -16.75 -2.86
C LEU A 148 -2.51 -15.31 -2.80
N HIS A 149 -3.09 -14.35 -3.51
CA HIS A 149 -2.67 -12.94 -3.44
C HIS A 149 -3.50 -12.07 -2.48
N LEU A 150 -4.65 -12.58 -1.99
CA LEU A 150 -5.47 -11.86 -1.01
C LEU A 150 -4.72 -11.43 0.27
N PRO A 151 -3.63 -12.09 0.72
CA PRO A 151 -2.80 -11.56 1.80
C PRO A 151 -2.34 -10.11 1.62
N ASP A 152 -2.16 -9.62 0.38
CA ASP A 152 -1.74 -8.24 0.14
C ASP A 152 -2.80 -7.20 0.54
N ILE A 153 -4.07 -7.60 0.70
CA ILE A 153 -5.10 -6.74 1.30
C ILE A 153 -4.65 -6.26 2.70
N TYR A 154 -4.00 -7.12 3.47
CA TYR A 154 -3.55 -6.77 4.81
C TYR A 154 -2.41 -5.72 4.78
N HIS A 155 -1.50 -5.81 3.82
CA HIS A 155 -0.50 -4.77 3.57
C HIS A 155 -1.19 -3.45 3.24
N GLU A 156 -2.13 -3.45 2.29
CA GLU A 156 -2.82 -2.23 1.87
C GLU A 156 -3.62 -1.58 3.00
N LEU A 157 -4.20 -2.37 3.90
CA LEU A 157 -4.92 -1.85 5.07
C LEU A 157 -4.02 -1.08 6.05
N ALA A 158 -2.70 -1.23 6.00
CA ALA A 158 -1.80 -0.47 6.86
C ALA A 158 -1.57 0.96 6.38
N HIS A 159 -1.65 1.24 5.07
CA HIS A 159 -1.43 2.58 4.51
C HIS A 159 -2.33 3.65 5.15
N PRO A 160 -3.67 3.46 5.30
CA PRO A 160 -4.52 4.42 5.99
C PRO A 160 -4.16 4.65 7.46
N LEU A 161 -3.57 3.67 8.15
CA LEU A 161 -3.12 3.85 9.54
C LEU A 161 -2.01 4.89 9.63
N ILE A 162 -1.19 4.99 8.59
CA ILE A 162 -0.05 5.91 8.48
C ILE A 162 -0.50 7.28 7.96
N THR A 163 -1.38 7.32 6.95
CA THR A 163 -1.70 8.57 6.25
C THR A 163 -2.88 9.35 6.84
N THR A 164 -3.73 8.72 7.67
CA THR A 164 -4.90 9.38 8.26
C THR A 164 -4.48 10.35 9.36
N LYS A 165 -4.39 11.64 9.01
CA LYS A 165 -3.89 12.69 9.91
C LYS A 165 -4.84 12.94 11.08
N ASN A 166 -4.27 13.18 12.27
CA ASN A 166 -4.97 13.64 13.48
C ASN A 166 -6.13 12.74 13.94
N HIS A 167 -6.13 11.46 13.56
CA HIS A 167 -7.17 10.53 13.97
C HIS A 167 -6.78 9.80 15.26
N PRO A 168 -7.57 9.91 16.34
CA PRO A 168 -7.17 9.46 17.68
C PRO A 168 -6.89 7.95 17.75
N ASN A 169 -7.59 7.14 16.95
CA ASN A 169 -7.41 5.68 16.97
C ASN A 169 -6.11 5.19 16.31
N VAL A 170 -5.37 6.05 15.59
CA VAL A 170 -4.16 5.65 14.85
C VAL A 170 -2.94 6.52 15.16
N ILE A 171 -3.10 7.59 15.94
CA ILE A 171 -1.99 8.51 16.27
C ILE A 171 -0.84 7.77 16.95
N GLN A 172 -1.12 6.80 17.83
CA GLN A 172 -0.08 6.02 18.51
C GLN A 172 0.68 5.08 17.56
N PHE A 173 0.03 4.59 16.49
CA PHE A 173 0.71 3.85 15.43
C PHE A 173 1.70 4.77 14.69
N GLN A 174 1.25 5.98 14.35
CA GLN A 174 2.05 7.00 13.66
C GLN A 174 3.22 7.49 14.52
N GLU A 175 3.01 7.64 15.84
CA GLU A 175 4.07 7.97 16.79
C GLU A 175 5.16 6.89 16.84
N LYS A 176 4.79 5.60 16.76
CA LYS A 176 5.75 4.50 16.71
C LYS A 176 6.55 4.49 15.41
N LEU A 177 5.92 4.76 14.27
CA LEU A 177 6.63 4.98 13.01
C LEU A 177 7.57 6.20 13.10
N GLY A 178 7.12 7.30 13.73
CA GLY A 178 7.95 8.48 13.98
C GLY A 178 9.18 8.18 14.84
N GLN A 179 9.00 7.41 15.92
CA GLN A 179 10.10 6.94 16.77
C GLN A 179 11.11 6.10 15.98
N PHE A 180 10.62 5.18 15.13
CA PHE A 180 11.49 4.40 14.26
C PHE A 180 12.24 5.26 13.24
N ASN A 181 11.58 6.24 12.63
CA ASN A 181 12.22 7.18 11.71
C ASN A 181 13.34 8.00 12.38
N LEU A 182 13.25 8.28 13.68
CA LEU A 182 14.35 8.89 14.45
C LEU A 182 15.55 7.95 14.59
N ILE A 183 15.32 6.64 14.76
CA ILE A 183 16.40 5.63 14.81
C ILE A 183 17.13 5.59 13.47
N ILE A 184 16.40 5.55 12.36
CA ILE A 184 16.98 5.58 11.01
C ILE A 184 17.82 6.84 10.80
N ARG A 185 17.24 8.01 11.12
CA ARG A 185 17.92 9.29 10.97
C ARG A 185 19.23 9.31 11.75
N HIS A 186 19.19 8.91 13.03
CA HIS A 186 20.39 8.89 13.86
C HIS A 186 21.47 7.97 13.29
N HIS A 187 21.10 6.77 12.84
CA HIS A 187 22.04 5.83 12.22
C HIS A 187 22.77 6.43 11.01
N TYR A 188 22.04 7.01 10.06
CA TYR A 188 22.66 7.55 8.86
C TYR A 188 23.34 8.90 9.07
N GLU A 189 22.88 9.72 10.02
CA GLU A 189 23.61 10.93 10.43
C GLU A 189 24.98 10.59 11.03
N ASP A 190 25.07 9.53 11.84
CA ASP A 190 26.35 9.04 12.37
C ASP A 190 27.28 8.51 11.26
N GLU A 191 26.75 7.76 10.29
CA GLU A 191 27.50 7.31 9.10
C GLU A 191 28.03 8.49 8.29
N ILE A 192 27.22 9.54 8.07
CA ILE A 192 27.64 10.76 7.38
C ILE A 192 28.76 11.48 8.16
N ILE A 193 28.65 11.59 9.48
CA ILE A 193 29.69 12.21 10.33
C ILE A 193 31.00 11.43 10.22
N ASN A 194 30.93 10.10 10.22
CA ASN A 194 32.11 9.24 10.06
C ASN A 194 32.75 9.39 8.67
N LEU A 195 31.95 9.47 7.61
CA LEU A 195 32.45 9.68 6.24
C LEU A 195 33.09 11.06 6.05
N LYS A 196 32.51 12.11 6.66
CA LYS A 196 33.09 13.47 6.64
C LYS A 196 34.49 13.51 7.25
N ARG A 197 34.74 12.73 8.31
CA ARG A 197 36.08 12.61 8.94
C ARG A 197 37.09 11.90 8.04
N ASN A 198 36.62 11.11 7.07
CA ASN A 198 37.44 10.29 6.18
C ASN A 198 37.46 10.79 4.73
N ASN A 199 37.00 12.03 4.47
CA ASN A 199 36.94 12.65 3.13
C ASN A 199 36.13 11.84 2.07
N GLY A 200 35.03 11.18 2.48
CA GLY A 200 34.19 10.37 1.59
C GLY A 200 33.01 11.13 0.97
N GLU A 201 33.25 12.17 0.18
CA GLU A 201 32.20 13.07 -0.36
C GLU A 201 31.15 12.35 -1.24
N ASP A 202 31.58 11.43 -2.11
CA ASP A 202 30.66 10.70 -2.99
C ASP A 202 29.79 9.69 -2.22
N GLN A 203 30.35 9.05 -1.20
CA GLN A 203 29.60 8.15 -0.32
C GLN A 203 28.55 8.90 0.49
N ILE A 204 28.81 10.16 0.88
CA ILE A 204 27.84 10.97 1.62
C ILE A 204 26.57 11.17 0.79
N LYS A 205 26.69 11.56 -0.49
CA LYS A 205 25.52 11.74 -1.37
C LYS A 205 24.70 10.46 -1.49
N TYR A 206 25.37 9.32 -1.60
CA TYR A 206 24.72 8.02 -1.65
C TYR A 206 23.96 7.69 -0.35
N ILE A 207 24.56 7.98 0.82
CA ILE A 207 23.88 7.82 2.12
C ILE A 207 22.67 8.76 2.25
N GLU A 208 22.77 9.99 1.75
CA GLU A 208 21.65 10.94 1.74
C GLU A 208 20.47 10.41 0.91
N ILE A 209 20.73 9.82 -0.27
CA ILE A 209 19.71 9.16 -1.09
C ILE A 209 19.06 7.98 -0.35
N ILE A 210 19.86 7.17 0.34
CA ILE A 210 19.34 6.06 1.17
C ILE A 210 18.46 6.59 2.30
N LEU A 211 18.91 7.61 3.03
CA LEU A 211 18.16 8.21 4.12
C LEU A 211 16.82 8.78 3.62
N ASP A 212 16.83 9.48 2.49
CA ASP A 212 15.60 9.99 1.87
C ASP A 212 14.66 8.85 1.47
N SER A 213 15.19 7.77 0.90
CA SER A 213 14.39 6.60 0.53
C SER A 213 13.73 5.95 1.75
N TRP A 214 14.47 5.84 2.85
CA TRP A 214 13.93 5.36 4.12
C TRP A 214 12.81 6.22 4.67
N ILE A 215 13.03 7.53 4.77
CA ILE A 215 12.10 8.46 5.43
C ILE A 215 10.85 8.71 4.59
N GLN A 216 10.97 8.70 3.26
CA GLN A 216 9.86 9.02 2.37
C GLN A 216 9.05 7.79 1.93
N GLY A 217 9.62 6.59 1.95
CA GLY A 217 8.95 5.39 1.43
C GLY A 217 9.21 4.12 2.22
N TRP A 218 10.47 3.71 2.42
CA TRP A 218 10.74 2.34 2.85
C TRP A 218 10.23 2.02 4.25
N SER A 219 10.30 2.97 5.20
CA SER A 219 9.76 2.70 6.54
C SER A 219 8.24 2.50 6.53
N ILE A 220 7.53 3.17 5.62
CA ILE A 220 6.09 3.01 5.41
C ILE A 220 5.81 1.60 4.86
N GLU A 221 6.46 1.24 3.75
CA GLU A 221 6.28 -0.07 3.11
C GLU A 221 6.60 -1.23 4.05
N LEU A 222 7.70 -1.15 4.81
CA LEU A 222 8.06 -2.17 5.79
C LEU A 222 7.08 -2.25 6.95
N PHE A 223 6.53 -1.12 7.42
CA PHE A 223 5.46 -1.13 8.42
C PHE A 223 4.18 -1.78 7.88
N CYS A 224 3.87 -1.57 6.60
CA CYS A 224 2.74 -2.23 5.94
C CYS A 224 2.96 -3.74 5.81
N ASP A 225 4.16 -4.17 5.42
CA ASP A 225 4.55 -5.58 5.36
C ASP A 225 4.45 -6.25 6.73
N LEU A 226 4.94 -5.58 7.76
CA LEU A 226 4.93 -6.07 9.14
C LEU A 226 3.51 -6.09 9.71
N PHE A 227 2.69 -5.10 9.44
CA PHE A 227 1.27 -5.12 9.81
C PHE A 227 0.56 -6.31 9.18
N GLY A 228 0.77 -6.58 7.88
CA GLY A 228 0.28 -7.77 7.21
C GLY A 228 0.78 -9.06 7.88
N THR A 229 2.07 -9.12 8.17
CA THR A 229 2.70 -10.25 8.88
C THR A 229 2.09 -10.49 10.26
N TYR A 230 1.85 -9.45 11.06
CA TYR A 230 1.35 -9.60 12.43
C TYR A 230 -0.13 -9.91 12.53
N THR A 231 -0.93 -9.41 11.58
CA THR A 231 -2.38 -9.60 11.62
C THR A 231 -2.84 -10.84 10.86
N LEU A 232 -2.05 -11.29 9.88
CA LEU A 232 -2.35 -12.48 9.07
C LEU A 232 -1.41 -13.67 9.34
N GLY A 233 -0.13 -13.44 9.62
CA GLY A 233 0.86 -14.50 9.82
C GLY A 233 1.54 -14.96 8.52
N THR A 234 1.82 -16.27 8.44
CA THR A 234 2.70 -16.84 7.39
C THR A 234 2.18 -16.68 5.98
N ALA A 235 0.85 -16.58 5.78
CA ALA A 235 0.26 -16.35 4.47
C ALA A 235 0.78 -15.07 3.79
N TYR A 236 1.07 -14.03 4.58
CA TYR A 236 1.64 -12.80 4.03
C TYR A 236 3.06 -13.01 3.49
N ALA A 237 3.91 -13.69 4.27
CA ALA A 237 5.27 -14.00 3.86
C ALA A 237 5.32 -14.87 2.59
N TRP A 238 4.42 -15.85 2.49
CA TRP A 238 4.30 -16.66 1.28
C TRP A 238 3.81 -15.86 0.06
N ALA A 239 2.87 -14.93 0.25
CA ALA A 239 2.42 -14.05 -0.82
C ALA A 239 3.56 -13.14 -1.32
N HIS A 240 4.36 -12.56 -0.42
CA HIS A 240 5.54 -11.77 -0.79
C HIS A 240 6.56 -12.59 -1.59
N LEU A 241 6.87 -13.82 -1.15
CA LEU A 241 7.73 -14.74 -1.91
C LEU A 241 7.15 -15.00 -3.30
N HIS A 242 5.86 -15.31 -3.38
CA HIS A 242 5.21 -15.63 -4.65
C HIS A 242 5.21 -14.45 -5.62
N LEU A 243 4.95 -13.24 -5.12
CA LEU A 243 5.02 -12.01 -5.90
C LEU A 243 6.44 -11.76 -6.40
N SER A 244 7.44 -11.93 -5.53
CA SER A 244 8.87 -11.80 -5.89
C SER A 244 9.25 -12.79 -7.00
N VAL A 245 8.82 -14.05 -6.92
CA VAL A 245 9.07 -15.06 -7.96
C VAL A 245 8.40 -14.69 -9.29
N LYS A 246 7.19 -14.11 -9.25
CA LYS A 246 6.37 -13.84 -10.43
C LYS A 246 6.73 -12.53 -11.14
N ARG A 247 7.14 -11.51 -10.39
CA ARG A 247 7.30 -10.13 -10.87
C ARG A 247 8.58 -9.45 -10.40
N GLY A 248 9.26 -9.99 -9.41
CA GLY A 248 10.47 -9.41 -8.84
C GLY A 248 11.62 -9.42 -9.86
N SER A 249 12.47 -8.41 -9.76
CA SER A 249 13.67 -8.26 -10.58
C SER A 249 14.90 -8.71 -9.77
N ASN A 250 15.81 -7.80 -9.45
CA ASN A 250 16.93 -8.02 -8.56
C ASN A 250 16.43 -7.93 -7.10
N PRO A 251 16.45 -9.03 -6.32
CA PRO A 251 15.99 -9.02 -4.93
C PRO A 251 16.85 -8.14 -4.01
N TYR A 252 18.04 -7.73 -4.47
CA TYR A 252 18.96 -6.84 -3.76
C TYR A 252 19.02 -5.43 -4.38
N GLU A 253 17.93 -5.00 -5.04
CA GLU A 253 17.82 -3.64 -5.60
C GLU A 253 18.10 -2.57 -4.53
N LYS A 254 18.74 -1.48 -4.96
CA LYS A 254 19.14 -0.37 -4.10
C LYS A 254 19.06 0.91 -4.93
N PRO A 255 18.82 2.08 -4.33
CA PRO A 255 18.79 3.32 -5.08
C PRO A 255 20.18 3.58 -5.66
N GLU A 256 20.26 4.06 -6.90
CA GLU A 256 21.55 4.39 -7.54
C GLU A 256 21.72 5.92 -7.59
N ASP A 257 20.96 6.58 -8.46
CA ASP A 257 21.07 8.03 -8.68
C ASP A 257 19.92 8.84 -8.06
N SER A 258 18.85 8.17 -7.65
CA SER A 258 17.67 8.80 -7.09
C SER A 258 17.02 7.94 -6.03
N MET A 259 16.23 8.59 -5.18
CA MET A 259 15.40 7.93 -4.19
C MET A 259 14.54 6.83 -4.81
N SER A 260 14.47 5.67 -4.14
CA SER A 260 13.51 4.61 -4.48
C SER A 260 12.30 4.69 -3.58
N SER A 261 11.10 4.51 -4.13
CA SER A 261 9.86 4.47 -3.35
C SER A 261 9.68 3.18 -2.57
N HIS A 262 10.34 2.08 -2.97
CA HIS A 262 10.17 0.76 -2.35
C HIS A 262 11.52 0.17 -1.93
N PRO A 263 11.58 -0.51 -0.77
CA PRO A 263 12.75 -1.27 -0.37
C PRO A 263 12.88 -2.53 -1.23
N SER A 264 14.09 -3.09 -1.28
CA SER A 264 14.35 -4.36 -1.97
C SER A 264 13.51 -5.52 -1.44
N ASP A 265 13.19 -6.49 -2.31
CA ASP A 265 12.41 -7.67 -1.92
C ASP A 265 13.10 -8.50 -0.81
N ASP A 266 14.43 -8.55 -0.78
CA ASP A 266 15.18 -9.24 0.27
C ASP A 266 15.12 -8.50 1.62
N ALA A 267 15.17 -7.17 1.62
CA ALA A 267 15.01 -6.39 2.84
C ALA A 267 13.58 -6.54 3.41
N ARG A 268 12.57 -6.53 2.53
CA ARG A 268 11.17 -6.81 2.88
C ARG A 268 11.03 -8.21 3.48
N MET A 269 11.53 -9.24 2.79
CA MET A 269 11.46 -10.62 3.26
C MET A 269 12.16 -10.79 4.62
N LYS A 270 13.39 -10.29 4.79
CA LYS A 270 14.10 -10.37 6.09
C LYS A 270 13.31 -9.75 7.22
N THR A 271 12.70 -8.59 6.96
CA THR A 271 11.89 -7.86 7.94
C THR A 271 10.63 -8.66 8.31
N ILE A 272 9.96 -9.25 7.33
CA ILE A 272 8.82 -10.16 7.52
C ILE A 272 9.24 -11.37 8.37
N LEU A 273 10.39 -12.00 8.08
CA LEU A 273 10.91 -13.14 8.85
C LEU A 273 11.23 -12.75 10.31
N TYR A 274 11.79 -11.56 10.56
CA TYR A 274 11.93 -11.04 11.92
C TYR A 274 10.57 -10.88 12.61
N GLY A 275 9.57 -10.37 11.88
CA GLY A 275 8.21 -10.27 12.36
C GLY A 275 7.62 -11.61 12.79
N LEU A 276 7.72 -12.65 11.96
CA LEU A 276 7.22 -13.99 12.27
C LEU A 276 7.86 -14.58 13.54
N SER A 277 9.17 -14.39 13.72
CA SER A 277 9.85 -14.82 14.95
C SER A 277 9.35 -14.08 16.19
N LEU A 278 9.09 -12.77 16.10
CA LEU A 278 8.58 -11.99 17.24
C LEU A 278 7.17 -12.43 17.71
N ILE A 279 6.39 -13.07 16.84
CA ILE A 279 5.06 -13.62 17.17
C ILE A 279 5.07 -15.14 17.40
N GLY A 280 6.25 -15.76 17.52
CA GLY A 280 6.42 -17.16 17.91
C GLY A 280 6.17 -18.18 16.80
N LEU A 281 6.28 -17.79 15.52
CA LEU A 281 6.11 -18.67 14.36
C LEU A 281 7.46 -19.17 13.81
N ASP A 282 8.43 -19.45 14.69
CA ASP A 282 9.81 -19.78 14.31
C ASP A 282 9.95 -21.04 13.43
N LYS A 283 9.04 -22.01 13.57
CA LYS A 283 9.08 -23.24 12.78
C LYS A 283 8.72 -22.97 11.32
N GLU A 284 7.61 -22.26 11.12
CA GLU A 284 7.13 -21.85 9.82
C GLU A 284 8.11 -20.85 9.18
N ASN A 285 8.67 -19.94 9.99
CA ASN A 285 9.67 -18.97 9.58
C ASN A 285 10.87 -19.62 8.89
N LYS A 286 11.42 -20.70 9.50
CA LYS A 286 12.54 -21.47 8.92
C LYS A 286 12.19 -22.14 7.58
N ILE A 287 10.94 -22.55 7.40
CA ILE A 287 10.49 -23.15 6.15
C ILE A 287 10.48 -22.08 5.06
N ILE A 288 9.88 -20.91 5.35
CA ILE A 288 9.82 -19.78 4.40
C ILE A 288 11.23 -19.31 4.04
N ASP A 289 12.11 -19.12 5.03
CA ASP A 289 13.50 -18.69 4.82
C ASP A 289 14.27 -19.65 3.90
N ASN A 290 14.06 -20.97 4.05
CA ASN A 290 14.65 -21.96 3.15
C ASN A 290 14.12 -21.85 1.71
N TYR A 291 12.82 -21.55 1.50
CA TYR A 291 12.28 -21.31 0.17
C TYR A 291 12.77 -19.99 -0.42
N TRP A 292 12.91 -18.94 0.39
CA TRP A 292 13.52 -17.67 0.00
C TRP A 292 14.97 -17.88 -0.47
N GLY A 293 15.78 -18.61 0.30
CA GLY A 293 17.16 -18.93 -0.07
C GLY A 293 17.27 -19.71 -1.40
N LYS A 294 16.33 -20.63 -1.66
CA LYS A 294 16.25 -21.32 -2.97
C LYS A 294 15.90 -20.36 -4.10
N TYR A 295 14.96 -19.44 -3.89
CA TYR A 295 14.62 -18.42 -4.87
C TYR A 295 15.82 -17.52 -5.19
N LEU A 296 16.51 -17.02 -4.17
CA LEU A 296 17.71 -16.19 -4.35
C LEU A 296 18.80 -16.92 -5.16
N LEU A 297 19.03 -18.20 -4.87
CA LEU A 297 19.98 -19.02 -5.62
C LEU A 297 19.60 -19.16 -7.10
N LEU A 298 18.30 -19.33 -7.40
CA LEU A 298 17.79 -19.43 -8.77
C LEU A 298 17.82 -18.10 -9.52
N ASN A 299 17.56 -16.99 -8.83
CA ASN A 299 17.62 -15.63 -9.40
C ASN A 299 19.06 -15.24 -9.78
N GLY A 300 20.06 -15.74 -9.03
CA GLY A 300 21.48 -15.56 -9.34
C GLY A 300 22.05 -14.18 -8.97
N ALA A 301 21.23 -13.32 -8.35
CA ALA A 301 21.70 -12.05 -7.81
C ALA A 301 22.66 -12.24 -6.62
N SER A 302 23.53 -11.26 -6.41
CA SER A 302 24.52 -11.27 -5.33
C SER A 302 24.46 -10.00 -4.50
N VAL A 303 24.66 -10.14 -3.20
CA VAL A 303 24.72 -9.00 -2.26
C VAL A 303 26.05 -8.27 -2.43
N ASP A 304 26.00 -6.94 -2.61
CA ASP A 304 27.16 -6.06 -2.57
C ASP A 304 27.24 -5.26 -1.25
N TRP A 305 28.28 -4.43 -1.12
CA TRP A 305 28.46 -3.57 0.05
C TRP A 305 27.36 -2.51 0.15
N CYS A 306 26.99 -1.89 -0.97
CA CYS A 306 25.99 -0.83 -1.03
C CYS A 306 24.62 -1.29 -0.52
N TYR A 307 24.24 -2.55 -0.80
CA TYR A 307 23.04 -3.18 -0.25
C TYR A 307 23.07 -3.26 1.27
N LYS A 308 24.21 -3.68 1.86
CA LYS A 308 24.34 -3.81 3.32
C LYS A 308 24.27 -2.47 4.04
N VAL A 309 24.72 -1.41 3.37
CA VAL A 309 24.59 -0.03 3.85
C VAL A 309 23.16 0.47 3.73
N ALA A 310 22.46 0.15 2.63
CA ALA A 310 21.07 0.53 2.42
C ALA A 310 20.11 -0.18 3.40
N TYR A 311 20.41 -1.42 3.78
CA TYR A 311 19.55 -2.24 4.64
C TYR A 311 20.32 -2.86 5.83
N PRO A 312 20.77 -2.05 6.80
CA PRO A 312 21.48 -2.55 7.96
C PRO A 312 20.58 -3.49 8.77
N LYS A 313 21.10 -4.68 9.11
CA LYS A 313 20.36 -5.71 9.84
C LYS A 313 19.68 -5.17 11.11
N THR A 314 20.39 -4.38 11.90
CA THR A 314 19.88 -3.80 13.15
C THR A 314 18.69 -2.86 12.93
N ILE A 315 18.67 -2.13 11.82
CA ILE A 315 17.54 -1.26 11.44
C ILE A 315 16.32 -2.10 11.05
N LEU A 316 16.51 -3.19 10.30
CA LEU A 316 15.43 -4.11 9.94
C LEU A 316 14.82 -4.78 11.19
N GLU A 317 15.66 -5.21 12.13
CA GLU A 317 15.21 -5.79 13.41
C GLU A 317 14.44 -4.76 14.25
N HIS A 318 14.93 -3.52 14.34
CA HIS A 318 14.20 -2.44 15.01
C HIS A 318 12.87 -2.11 14.33
N CYS A 319 12.80 -2.18 12.99
CA CYS A 319 11.56 -1.98 12.25
C CYS A 319 10.49 -2.99 12.69
N ALA A 320 10.86 -4.27 12.75
CA ALA A 320 9.98 -5.35 13.22
C ALA A 320 9.44 -5.06 14.63
N VAL A 321 10.33 -4.75 15.58
CA VAL A 321 9.91 -4.45 16.97
C VAL A 321 8.96 -3.25 17.03
N ASN A 322 9.29 -2.14 16.38
CA ASN A 322 8.47 -0.92 16.44
C ASN A 322 7.11 -1.11 15.75
N ALA A 323 7.03 -1.82 14.62
CA ALA A 323 5.76 -2.09 13.95
C ALA A 323 4.87 -3.05 14.75
N LEU A 324 5.45 -4.02 15.49
CA LEU A 324 4.68 -4.88 16.38
C LEU A 324 4.07 -4.08 17.52
N GLU A 325 4.86 -3.19 18.13
CA GLU A 325 4.37 -2.26 19.15
C GLU A 325 3.28 -1.35 18.58
N ALA A 326 3.49 -0.77 17.39
CA ALA A 326 2.53 0.07 16.70
C ALA A 326 1.18 -0.64 16.49
N THR A 327 1.23 -1.89 16.03
CA THR A 327 0.03 -2.72 15.79
C THR A 327 -0.70 -3.03 17.09
N LYS A 328 0.03 -3.30 18.18
CA LYS A 328 -0.56 -3.59 19.49
C LYS A 328 -1.22 -2.37 20.14
N VAL A 329 -0.60 -1.18 20.05
CA VAL A 329 -1.13 0.02 20.73
C VAL A 329 -2.46 0.49 20.16
N ILE A 330 -2.74 0.22 18.88
CA ILE A 330 -4.05 0.47 18.26
C ILE A 330 -5.06 -0.68 18.46
N ASN A 331 -4.72 -1.66 19.31
CA ASN A 331 -5.53 -2.83 19.64
C ASN A 331 -5.89 -3.71 18.43
N CYS A 332 -5.09 -3.70 17.37
CA CYS A 332 -5.25 -4.69 16.29
C CYS A 332 -4.92 -6.08 16.83
N LYS A 333 -5.71 -7.08 16.40
CA LYS A 333 -5.52 -8.48 16.78
C LYS A 333 -4.27 -9.03 16.10
N ILE A 334 -3.29 -9.42 16.91
CA ILE A 334 -2.14 -10.19 16.45
C ILE A 334 -2.58 -11.63 16.22
N VAL A 335 -2.18 -12.22 15.10
CA VAL A 335 -2.50 -13.60 14.77
C VAL A 335 -1.95 -14.54 15.87
N ASN A 336 -2.76 -15.52 16.25
CA ASN A 336 -2.37 -16.57 17.17
C ASN A 336 -2.81 -17.93 16.64
N GLN A 337 -2.11 -18.98 17.05
CA GLN A 337 -2.48 -20.36 16.72
C GLN A 337 -3.74 -20.73 17.52
N GLY A 338 -4.94 -20.73 16.91
CA GLY A 338 -6.11 -21.27 17.62
C GLY A 338 -7.53 -20.92 17.16
N ASN A 339 -7.75 -19.95 16.26
CA ASN A 339 -9.10 -19.73 15.73
C ASN A 339 -9.30 -20.52 14.44
N ASN A 340 -10.49 -21.08 14.20
CA ASN A 340 -10.72 -22.07 13.13
C ASN A 340 -11.80 -21.64 12.12
N LYS A 341 -12.26 -20.38 12.15
CA LYS A 341 -13.39 -19.90 11.32
C LYS A 341 -13.17 -18.53 10.64
N ASP A 342 -11.97 -17.98 10.74
CA ASP A 342 -11.64 -16.62 10.27
C ASP A 342 -10.99 -16.67 8.86
N VAL A 343 -11.15 -15.61 8.05
CA VAL A 343 -10.48 -15.39 6.76
C VAL A 343 -8.98 -15.59 6.90
N CYS A 344 -8.40 -15.12 8.01
CA CYS A 344 -7.01 -15.35 8.36
C CYS A 344 -6.59 -16.84 8.27
N ASN A 345 -7.39 -17.76 8.80
CA ASN A 345 -7.07 -19.20 8.75
C ASN A 345 -7.23 -19.77 7.35
N LEU A 346 -8.23 -19.31 6.61
CA LEU A 346 -8.42 -19.74 5.23
C LEU A 346 -7.19 -19.41 4.38
N LEU A 347 -6.67 -18.19 4.49
CA LEU A 347 -5.50 -17.75 3.72
C LEU A 347 -4.22 -18.49 4.14
N ASN A 348 -3.99 -18.71 5.43
CA ASN A 348 -2.86 -19.54 5.89
C ASN A 348 -3.01 -21.00 5.44
N THR A 349 -4.22 -21.56 5.49
CA THR A 349 -4.49 -22.92 5.00
C THR A 349 -4.30 -23.01 3.49
N ALA A 350 -4.70 -21.99 2.73
CA ALA A 350 -4.51 -21.93 1.30
C ALA A 350 -3.03 -22.08 0.93
N TRP A 351 -2.14 -21.36 1.61
CA TRP A 351 -0.71 -21.48 1.41
C TRP A 351 -0.17 -22.85 1.80
N MET A 352 -0.58 -23.39 2.95
CA MET A 352 -0.19 -24.75 3.34
C MET A 352 -0.61 -25.79 2.30
N LYS A 353 -1.82 -25.67 1.75
CA LYS A 353 -2.33 -26.57 0.71
C LYS A 353 -1.61 -26.42 -0.62
N PHE A 354 -1.29 -25.19 -1.02
CA PHE A 354 -0.53 -24.92 -2.23
C PHE A 354 0.89 -25.50 -2.15
N ILE A 355 1.57 -25.35 -1.01
CA ILE A 355 2.93 -25.84 -0.82
C ILE A 355 2.96 -27.37 -0.76
N ASP A 356 1.99 -27.99 -0.09
CA ASP A 356 1.88 -29.44 0.03
C ASP A 356 1.53 -30.12 -1.30
N ASN A 357 0.62 -29.54 -2.09
CA ASN A 357 0.15 -30.12 -3.34
C ASN A 357 -0.24 -29.04 -4.38
N PRO A 358 0.75 -28.39 -5.02
CA PRO A 358 0.48 -27.28 -5.95
C PRO A 358 -0.31 -27.72 -7.18
N GLN A 359 -0.17 -28.98 -7.61
CA GLN A 359 -0.86 -29.52 -8.79
C GLN A 359 -2.37 -29.66 -8.60
N ASN A 360 -2.83 -29.96 -7.38
CA ASN A 360 -4.25 -30.14 -7.08
C ASN A 360 -4.86 -28.98 -6.28
N TYR A 361 -4.06 -27.94 -5.99
CA TYR A 361 -4.49 -26.77 -5.21
C TYR A 361 -5.75 -26.10 -5.77
N LEU A 362 -5.83 -25.91 -7.09
CA LEU A 362 -6.95 -25.21 -7.73
C LEU A 362 -8.31 -25.89 -7.50
N VAL A 363 -8.32 -27.22 -7.36
CA VAL A 363 -9.55 -27.97 -7.03
C VAL A 363 -10.01 -27.60 -5.61
N TRP A 364 -9.09 -27.66 -4.65
CA TRP A 364 -9.37 -27.28 -3.26
C TRP A 364 -9.77 -25.80 -3.12
N GLU A 365 -9.09 -24.91 -3.84
CA GLU A 365 -9.33 -23.47 -3.79
C GLU A 365 -10.75 -23.13 -4.25
N LYS A 366 -11.20 -23.73 -5.36
CA LYS A 366 -12.55 -23.54 -5.89
C LYS A 366 -13.62 -23.89 -4.86
N GLU A 367 -13.48 -25.04 -4.19
CA GLU A 367 -14.42 -25.47 -3.14
C GLU A 367 -14.47 -24.51 -1.95
N GLN A 368 -13.34 -23.90 -1.56
CA GLN A 368 -13.35 -22.92 -0.47
C GLN A 368 -13.92 -21.57 -0.90
N ARG A 369 -13.69 -21.13 -2.14
CA ARG A 369 -14.25 -19.87 -2.65
C ARG A 369 -15.77 -19.89 -2.71
N GLU A 370 -16.36 -21.00 -3.13
CA GLU A 370 -17.81 -21.14 -3.13
C GLU A 370 -18.38 -20.92 -1.71
N LYS A 371 -17.72 -21.45 -0.67
CA LYS A 371 -18.13 -21.22 0.72
C LYS A 371 -17.95 -19.77 1.19
N LEU A 372 -17.00 -19.03 0.65
CA LEU A 372 -16.82 -17.60 0.96
C LEU A 372 -17.90 -16.72 0.34
N LYS A 373 -18.38 -17.05 -0.86
CA LYS A 373 -19.41 -16.27 -1.58
C LYS A 373 -20.81 -16.39 -0.96
N PHE A 374 -21.10 -17.50 -0.28
CA PHE A 374 -22.42 -17.79 0.31
C PHE A 374 -22.52 -17.55 1.83
N ASN A 375 -21.46 -17.05 2.46
CA ASN A 375 -21.44 -16.59 3.85
C ASN A 375 -21.13 -15.09 3.90
#